data_AF-A0A1T5D5E1-F1
#
_entry.id   AF-A0A1T5D5E1-F1
#
_cell.length_a   1.000
_cell.length_b   1.000
_cell.length_c   1.000
_cell.angle_alpha   90.00
_cell.angle_beta   90.00
_cell.angle_gamma   90.00
#
_symmetry.space_group_name_H-M   'P 1'
#
loop_
_entity.id
_entity.type
_entity.pdbx_description
1 polymer ?
#
loop_
_entity_poly.entity_id
_entity_poly.type
_entity_poly.pdbx_seq_one_letter_code
_entity_poly.pdbx_strand_id
1 'polypeptide(L)'
;MTTFGQLVKSHSWLSIKLKLETLFPDQNDLLDDYENVFCKLQTIPIQESNVTIDVQWVHDDYDNSEYVDVSGYYTNPNERTDEYSNSLAIEFTPWQEWMGMPVNPESLKLFSELEIIAYCLNEMTFAGFDQEEIHGEMNKIRQIAKEYDEMTPEEKKLNTTRLDDVIKKHQKNR
;
A
#
# COMPACT_ATOMS: atom_id res chain seq x y z
N MET A 1 0.13 -4.68 -21.36
CA MET A 1 -0.53 -4.69 -20.04
C MET A 1 -0.92 -3.28 -19.72
N THR A 2 -2.13 -3.07 -19.19
CA THR A 2 -2.56 -1.74 -18.74
C THR A 2 -1.85 -1.41 -17.43
N THR A 3 -1.22 -0.25 -17.31
CA THR A 3 -0.60 0.19 -16.05
C THR A 3 -1.53 1.10 -15.25
N PHE A 4 -1.30 1.19 -13.94
CA PHE A 4 -2.04 2.12 -13.10
C PHE A 4 -1.91 3.57 -13.59
N GLY A 5 -0.71 3.97 -14.01
CA GLY A 5 -0.49 5.30 -14.57
C GLY A 5 -1.26 5.56 -15.86
N GLN A 6 -1.53 4.54 -16.67
CA GLN A 6 -2.42 4.69 -17.84
C GLN A 6 -3.87 4.93 -17.42
N LEU A 7 -4.36 4.23 -16.40
CA LEU A 7 -5.70 4.45 -15.84
C LEU A 7 -5.83 5.86 -15.26
N VAL A 8 -4.89 6.27 -14.42
CA VAL A 8 -4.88 7.60 -13.81
C VAL A 8 -4.89 8.69 -14.89
N LYS A 9 -4.01 8.60 -15.90
CA LYS A 9 -3.88 9.62 -16.95
C LYS A 9 -5.05 9.65 -17.95
N SER A 10 -5.84 8.58 -18.05
CA SER A 10 -7.01 8.53 -18.94
C SER A 10 -8.31 9.01 -18.30
N HIS A 11 -8.31 9.28 -16.99
CA HIS A 11 -9.50 9.67 -16.23
C HIS A 11 -9.41 11.07 -15.65
N SER A 12 -10.59 11.62 -15.32
CA SER A 12 -10.73 12.91 -14.65
C SER A 12 -11.06 12.73 -13.18
N TRP A 13 -10.64 13.70 -12.37
CA TRP A 13 -10.91 13.72 -10.94
C TRP A 13 -12.41 13.58 -10.61
N LEU A 14 -13.29 14.27 -11.36
CA LEU A 14 -14.73 14.26 -11.08
C LEU A 14 -15.33 12.84 -11.06
N SER A 15 -14.93 11.98 -12.00
CA SER A 15 -15.41 10.60 -12.05
C SER A 15 -14.88 9.75 -10.90
N ILE A 16 -13.66 10.03 -10.45
CA ILE A 16 -13.00 9.31 -9.35
C ILE A 16 -13.60 9.74 -8.01
N LYS A 17 -13.82 11.05 -7.81
CA LYS A 17 -14.48 11.61 -6.64
C LYS A 17 -15.82 10.95 -6.36
N LEU A 18 -16.69 10.87 -7.38
CA LEU A 18 -18.00 10.20 -7.24
C LEU A 18 -17.87 8.74 -6.84
N LYS A 19 -16.80 8.06 -7.28
CA LYS A 19 -16.54 6.68 -6.91
C LYS A 19 -16.02 6.58 -5.48
N LEU A 20 -15.09 7.43 -5.06
CA LEU A 20 -14.60 7.51 -3.68
C LEU A 20 -15.75 7.79 -2.70
N GLU A 21 -16.64 8.74 -3.00
CA GLU A 21 -17.82 9.04 -2.17
C GLU A 21 -18.75 7.83 -1.98
N THR A 22 -18.81 6.96 -2.99
CA THR A 22 -19.64 5.75 -2.95
C THR A 22 -18.97 4.61 -2.19
N LEU A 23 -17.66 4.43 -2.40
CA LEU A 23 -16.90 3.31 -1.84
C LEU A 23 -16.45 3.57 -0.40
N PHE A 24 -16.12 4.82 -0.06
CA PHE A 24 -15.57 5.25 1.22
C PHE A 24 -16.34 6.46 1.77
N PRO A 25 -17.64 6.32 2.05
CA PRO A 25 -18.49 7.45 2.46
C PRO A 25 -18.06 8.09 3.79
N ASP A 26 -17.36 7.32 4.64
CA ASP A 26 -16.77 7.76 5.90
C ASP A 26 -15.52 8.64 5.71
N GLN A 27 -14.97 8.69 4.50
CA GLN A 27 -13.80 9.49 4.14
C GLN A 27 -14.13 10.74 3.30
N ASN A 28 -15.41 11.13 3.21
CA ASN A 28 -15.83 12.27 2.41
C ASN A 28 -15.15 13.60 2.80
N ASP A 29 -14.78 13.76 4.08
CA ASP A 29 -14.06 14.95 4.55
C ASP A 29 -12.61 15.02 4.05
N LEU A 30 -12.08 13.93 3.46
CA LEU A 30 -10.71 13.81 2.94
C LEU A 30 -10.65 13.93 1.40
N LEU A 31 -11.77 14.21 0.71
CA LEU A 31 -11.81 14.22 -0.75
C LEU A 31 -10.87 15.26 -1.38
N ASP A 32 -10.67 16.41 -0.73
CA ASP A 32 -9.72 17.42 -1.20
C ASP A 32 -8.26 16.91 -1.13
N ASP A 33 -7.94 16.09 -0.12
CA ASP A 33 -6.62 15.47 0.00
C ASP A 33 -6.41 14.39 -1.06
N TYR A 34 -7.44 13.58 -1.34
CA TYR A 34 -7.42 12.66 -2.48
C TYR A 34 -7.27 13.40 -3.82
N GLU A 35 -7.93 14.55 -4.01
CA GLU A 35 -7.78 15.38 -5.21
C GLU A 35 -6.33 15.83 -5.38
N ASN A 36 -5.70 16.28 -4.30
CA ASN A 36 -4.31 16.71 -4.29
C ASN A 36 -3.37 15.57 -4.69
N VAL A 37 -3.56 14.37 -4.14
CA VAL A 37 -2.79 13.18 -4.54
C VAL A 37 -3.01 12.88 -6.01
N PHE A 38 -4.26 12.77 -6.46
CA PHE A 38 -4.59 12.49 -7.86
C PHE A 38 -3.95 13.50 -8.83
N CYS A 39 -4.02 14.80 -8.51
CA CYS A 39 -3.39 15.86 -9.29
C CYS A 39 -1.86 15.71 -9.36
N LYS A 40 -1.21 15.33 -8.25
CA LYS A 40 0.23 15.02 -8.25
C LYS A 40 0.52 13.84 -9.19
N LEU A 41 -0.26 12.76 -9.12
CA LEU A 41 -0.10 11.57 -9.97
C LEU A 41 -0.23 11.88 -11.47
N GLN A 42 -1.03 12.88 -11.86
CA GLN A 42 -1.12 13.30 -13.27
C GLN A 42 0.23 13.77 -13.84
N THR A 43 1.10 14.31 -12.99
CA THR A 43 2.32 15.04 -13.41
C THR A 43 3.62 14.32 -13.06
N ILE A 44 3.56 13.37 -12.15
CA ILE A 44 4.72 12.64 -11.64
C ILE A 44 5.42 11.83 -12.76
N PRO A 45 6.76 11.73 -12.76
CA PRO A 45 7.46 10.81 -13.65
C PRO A 45 7.08 9.36 -13.32
N ILE A 46 6.81 8.59 -14.36
CA ILE A 46 6.54 7.16 -14.24
C ILE A 46 7.88 6.43 -14.08
N GLN A 47 7.98 5.57 -13.08
CA GLN A 47 9.09 4.65 -12.90
C GLN A 47 8.59 3.22 -13.16
N GLU A 48 9.30 2.47 -14.00
CA GLU A 48 8.97 1.06 -14.25
C GLU A 48 9.06 0.23 -12.96
N SER A 49 8.15 -0.73 -12.82
CA SER A 49 8.07 -1.63 -11.68
C SER A 49 7.96 -3.07 -12.13
N ASN A 50 8.58 -3.98 -11.39
CA ASN A 50 8.44 -5.42 -11.52
C ASN A 50 7.30 -5.98 -10.65
N VAL A 51 6.46 -5.12 -10.08
CA VAL A 51 5.30 -5.49 -9.28
C VAL A 51 4.02 -5.22 -10.08
N THR A 52 3.12 -6.19 -10.09
CA THR A 52 1.76 -6.06 -10.64
C THR A 52 0.79 -5.78 -9.50
N ILE A 53 -0.10 -4.80 -9.68
CA ILE A 53 -1.21 -4.52 -8.75
C ILE A 53 -2.29 -5.58 -8.91
N ASP A 54 -2.73 -6.13 -7.80
CA ASP A 54 -3.88 -7.02 -7.68
C ASP A 54 -4.95 -6.35 -6.82
N VAL A 55 -6.15 -6.21 -7.39
CA VAL A 55 -7.35 -5.75 -6.68
C VAL A 55 -8.34 -6.90 -6.67
N GLN A 56 -8.79 -7.31 -5.49
CA GLN A 56 -9.65 -8.49 -5.32
C GLN A 56 -10.59 -8.35 -4.12
N TRP A 57 -11.72 -9.06 -4.18
CA TRP A 57 -12.55 -9.28 -3.00
C TRP A 57 -11.89 -10.31 -2.09
N VAL A 58 -11.79 -9.96 -0.81
CA VAL A 58 -11.29 -10.84 0.25
C VAL A 58 -12.41 -11.06 1.25
N HIS A 59 -12.52 -12.32 1.69
CA HIS A 59 -13.38 -12.70 2.80
C HIS A 59 -12.53 -12.88 4.05
N ASP A 60 -12.84 -12.16 5.12
CA ASP A 60 -12.17 -12.31 6.41
C ASP A 60 -12.87 -13.39 7.24
N ASP A 61 -12.21 -14.52 7.46
CA ASP A 61 -12.74 -15.62 8.25
C ASP A 61 -12.90 -15.27 9.77
N TYR A 62 -12.25 -14.21 10.25
CA TYR A 62 -12.30 -13.80 11.66
C TYR A 62 -13.61 -13.10 12.03
N ASP A 63 -14.06 -12.17 11.20
CA ASP A 63 -15.29 -11.40 11.43
C ASP A 63 -16.38 -11.63 10.36
N ASN A 64 -16.12 -12.51 9.40
CA ASN A 64 -17.00 -12.87 8.29
C ASN A 64 -17.41 -11.65 7.44
N SER A 65 -16.52 -10.65 7.34
CA SER A 65 -16.68 -9.50 6.47
C SER A 65 -16.12 -9.77 5.07
N GLU A 66 -16.63 -9.03 4.09
CA GLU A 66 -16.05 -8.97 2.75
C GLU A 66 -15.55 -7.55 2.52
N TYR A 67 -14.31 -7.43 2.04
CA TYR A 67 -13.70 -6.16 1.69
C TYR A 67 -12.88 -6.30 0.40
N VAL A 68 -12.44 -5.18 -0.15
CA VAL A 68 -11.54 -5.17 -1.30
C VAL A 68 -10.12 -4.93 -0.82
N ASP A 69 -9.24 -5.86 -1.15
CA ASP A 69 -7.80 -5.78 -0.94
C ASP A 69 -7.11 -5.19 -2.17
N VAL A 70 -6.09 -4.37 -1.92
CA VAL A 70 -5.15 -3.90 -2.94
C VAL A 70 -3.76 -4.32 -2.52
N SER A 71 -3.18 -5.25 -3.27
CA SER A 71 -1.83 -5.73 -2.99
C SER A 71 -1.01 -5.85 -4.27
N GLY A 72 0.28 -6.15 -4.13
CA GLY A 72 1.19 -6.37 -5.24
C GLY A 72 1.61 -7.82 -5.37
N TYR A 73 2.10 -8.22 -6.55
CA TYR A 73 2.90 -9.43 -6.70
C TYR A 73 3.99 -9.24 -7.75
N TYR A 74 5.14 -9.90 -7.58
CA TYR A 74 6.19 -9.86 -8.59
C TYR A 74 5.66 -10.36 -9.95
N THR A 75 5.76 -9.53 -10.97
CA THR A 75 5.35 -9.82 -12.35
C THR A 75 6.06 -11.08 -12.87
N ASN A 76 7.30 -11.28 -12.46
CA ASN A 76 8.07 -12.50 -12.71
C ASN A 76 8.13 -13.34 -11.42
N PRO A 77 7.52 -14.55 -11.40
CA PRO A 77 7.53 -15.40 -10.21
C PRO A 77 8.92 -15.80 -9.70
N ASN A 78 9.95 -15.77 -10.57
CA ASN A 78 11.33 -16.09 -10.19
C ASN A 78 12.00 -15.01 -9.34
N GLU A 79 11.41 -13.82 -9.23
CA GLU A 79 11.92 -12.70 -8.42
C GLU A 79 11.43 -12.76 -6.97
N ARG A 80 10.63 -13.78 -6.64
CA ARG A 80 10.21 -14.04 -5.27
C ARG A 80 11.38 -14.37 -4.38
N THR A 81 11.37 -13.74 -3.21
CA THR A 81 12.37 -13.92 -2.17
C THR A 81 11.90 -14.80 -1.03
N ASP A 82 10.59 -15.06 -0.92
CA ASP A 82 10.00 -15.93 0.09
C ASP A 82 9.01 -16.94 -0.50
N GLU A 83 8.80 -18.04 0.23
CA GLU A 83 7.89 -19.13 -0.14
C GLU A 83 6.51 -18.99 0.54
N TYR A 84 6.32 -17.97 1.37
CA TYR A 84 5.22 -17.89 2.32
C TYR A 84 4.06 -17.04 1.81
N SER A 85 4.35 -16.00 1.03
CA SER A 85 3.34 -15.13 0.45
C SER A 85 3.58 -14.86 -1.02
N ASN A 86 2.48 -14.88 -1.76
CA ASN A 86 2.46 -14.46 -3.15
C ASN A 86 2.16 -12.97 -3.28
N SER A 87 1.72 -12.33 -2.19
CA SER A 87 1.23 -10.97 -2.10
C SER A 87 2.22 -10.08 -1.34
N LEU A 88 2.37 -8.86 -1.83
CA LEU A 88 3.24 -7.81 -1.32
C LEU A 88 2.37 -6.66 -0.82
N ALA A 89 2.65 -6.18 0.39
CA ALA A 89 2.19 -4.89 0.87
C ALA A 89 2.87 -3.78 0.05
N ILE A 90 2.10 -2.85 -0.51
CA ILE A 90 2.59 -1.84 -1.47
C ILE A 90 2.28 -0.40 -1.07
N GLU A 91 1.57 -0.17 0.04
CA GLU A 91 1.15 1.14 0.56
C GLU A 91 2.31 2.11 0.86
N PHE A 92 3.51 1.59 1.13
CA PHE A 92 4.73 2.40 1.34
C PHE A 92 5.60 2.56 0.08
N THR A 93 5.15 2.04 -1.05
CA THR A 93 5.89 2.15 -2.32
C THR A 93 5.78 3.57 -2.88
N PRO A 94 6.87 4.17 -3.41
CA PRO A 94 6.81 5.50 -4.02
C PRO A 94 5.74 5.56 -5.11
N TRP A 95 4.97 6.65 -5.17
CA TRP A 95 3.89 6.76 -6.15
C TRP A 95 4.41 6.77 -7.61
N GLN A 96 5.67 7.17 -7.84
CA GLN A 96 6.33 7.04 -9.15
C GLN A 96 6.31 5.59 -9.64
N GLU A 97 6.55 4.64 -8.74
CA GLU A 97 6.61 3.21 -9.02
C GLU A 97 5.21 2.64 -9.19
N TRP A 98 4.24 3.03 -8.34
CA TRP A 98 2.82 2.70 -8.52
C TRP A 98 2.36 3.02 -9.95
N MET A 99 2.71 4.20 -10.45
CA MET A 99 2.31 4.63 -11.80
C MET A 99 2.87 3.73 -12.93
N GLY A 100 3.97 3.02 -12.68
CA GLY A 100 4.53 2.05 -13.63
C GLY A 100 4.09 0.61 -13.43
N MET A 101 3.38 0.30 -12.33
CA MET A 101 2.90 -1.05 -12.08
C MET A 101 1.80 -1.45 -13.08
N PRO A 102 1.90 -2.62 -13.75
CA PRO A 102 0.77 -3.20 -14.47
C PRO A 102 -0.36 -3.54 -13.49
N VAL A 103 -1.60 -3.46 -13.96
CA VAL A 103 -2.77 -3.96 -13.22
C VAL A 103 -3.09 -5.37 -13.69
N ASN A 104 -3.38 -6.27 -12.75
CA ASN A 104 -3.76 -7.65 -13.02
C ASN A 104 -4.99 -7.69 -13.97
N PRO A 105 -4.92 -8.42 -15.10
CA PRO A 105 -6.04 -8.59 -16.01
C PRO A 105 -7.32 -9.13 -15.35
N GLU A 106 -7.23 -9.94 -14.30
CA GLU A 106 -8.43 -10.41 -13.59
C GLU A 106 -9.10 -9.29 -12.79
N SER A 107 -8.32 -8.42 -12.14
CA SER A 107 -8.86 -7.22 -11.49
C SER A 107 -9.59 -6.31 -12.48
N LEU A 108 -9.06 -6.14 -13.69
CA LEU A 108 -9.70 -5.38 -14.77
C LEU A 108 -11.01 -6.01 -15.29
N LYS A 109 -11.27 -7.29 -15.00
CA LYS A 109 -12.56 -7.94 -15.31
C LYS A 109 -13.57 -7.81 -14.17
N LEU A 110 -13.08 -7.73 -12.93
CA LEU A 110 -13.90 -7.70 -11.72
C LEU A 110 -14.33 -6.28 -11.33
N PHE A 111 -13.47 -5.30 -11.60
CA PHE A 111 -13.65 -3.92 -11.20
C PHE A 111 -13.58 -2.99 -12.41
N SER A 112 -14.33 -1.89 -12.36
CA SER A 112 -14.16 -0.81 -13.31
C SER A 112 -12.82 -0.09 -13.10
N GLU A 113 -12.31 0.56 -14.15
CA GLU A 113 -11.08 1.36 -14.04
C GLU A 113 -11.19 2.44 -12.96
N LEU A 114 -12.37 3.05 -12.78
CA LEU A 114 -12.63 4.03 -11.71
C LEU A 114 -12.58 3.42 -10.31
N GLU A 115 -13.07 2.19 -10.14
CA GLU A 115 -12.99 1.47 -8.85
C GLU A 115 -11.54 1.14 -8.53
N ILE A 116 -10.80 0.63 -9.51
CA ILE A 116 -9.36 0.33 -9.33
C ILE A 116 -8.61 1.60 -8.92
N ILE A 117 -8.86 2.74 -9.58
CA ILE A 117 -8.25 4.01 -9.20
C ILE A 117 -8.60 4.40 -7.77
N ALA A 118 -9.88 4.31 -7.39
CA ALA A 118 -10.34 4.67 -6.05
C ALA A 118 -9.72 3.77 -4.95
N TYR A 119 -9.71 2.45 -5.15
CA TYR A 119 -9.10 1.51 -4.22
C TYR A 119 -7.59 1.73 -4.10
N CYS A 120 -6.89 1.92 -5.22
CA CYS A 120 -5.46 2.20 -5.19
C CYS A 120 -5.15 3.54 -4.52
N LEU A 121 -5.96 4.59 -4.73
CA LEU A 121 -5.77 5.86 -4.03
C LEU A 121 -5.89 5.67 -2.51
N ASN A 122 -6.93 4.97 -2.04
CA ASN A 122 -7.10 4.67 -0.61
C ASN A 122 -5.91 3.89 -0.04
N GLU A 123 -5.40 2.90 -0.78
CA GLU A 123 -4.23 2.11 -0.36
C GLU A 123 -2.94 2.97 -0.31
N MET A 124 -2.69 3.75 -1.37
CA MET A 124 -1.54 4.66 -1.48
C MET A 124 -1.52 5.74 -0.39
N THR A 125 -2.68 6.06 0.18
CA THR A 125 -2.84 7.06 1.24
C THR A 125 -3.15 6.47 2.60
N PHE A 126 -3.02 5.15 2.79
CA PHE A 126 -3.30 4.48 4.05
C PHE A 126 -2.48 5.06 5.21
N ALA A 127 -1.22 5.42 4.95
CA ALA A 127 -0.31 6.02 5.92
C ALA A 127 -0.32 7.57 5.94
N GLY A 128 -1.19 8.22 5.15
CA GLY A 128 -1.31 9.67 5.03
C GLY A 128 -1.36 10.16 3.57
N PHE A 129 -1.45 11.47 3.35
CA PHE A 129 -1.59 12.08 2.02
C PHE A 129 -0.31 12.77 1.51
N ASP A 130 0.79 12.64 2.23
CA ASP A 130 2.10 13.18 1.86
C ASP A 130 3.13 12.06 1.66
N GLN A 131 3.55 11.87 0.41
CA GLN A 131 4.56 10.87 0.05
C GLN A 131 5.89 11.07 0.78
N GLU A 132 6.33 12.32 1.01
CA GLU A 132 7.60 12.58 1.69
C GLU A 132 7.53 12.16 3.15
N GLU A 133 6.38 12.37 3.81
CA GLU A 133 6.15 11.92 5.18
C GLU A 133 6.09 10.38 5.25
N ILE A 134 5.30 9.75 4.38
CA ILE A 134 5.20 8.28 4.28
C ILE A 134 6.59 7.64 4.09
N HIS A 135 7.37 8.19 3.17
CA HIS A 135 8.71 7.68 2.87
C HIS A 135 9.71 8.02 3.98
N GLY A 136 9.55 9.15 4.66
CA GLY A 136 10.35 9.55 5.82
C GLY A 136 10.23 8.55 6.97
N GLU A 137 9.01 8.13 7.30
CA GLU A 137 8.78 7.10 8.33
C GLU A 137 9.35 5.73 7.91
N MET A 138 9.13 5.32 6.66
CA MET A 138 9.69 4.06 6.16
C MET A 138 11.23 4.07 6.17
N ASN A 139 11.87 5.20 5.85
CA ASN A 139 13.32 5.33 5.91
C ASN A 139 13.85 5.24 7.35
N LYS A 140 13.13 5.77 8.34
CA LYS A 140 13.49 5.58 9.76
C LYS A 140 13.44 4.09 10.13
N ILE A 141 12.39 3.37 9.71
CA ILE A 141 12.26 1.93 9.97
C ILE A 141 13.43 1.16 9.33
N ARG A 142 13.74 1.43 8.05
CA ARG A 142 14.87 0.80 7.34
C ARG A 142 16.21 1.09 8.00
N GLN A 143 16.41 2.33 8.46
CA GLN A 143 17.63 2.71 9.17
C GLN A 143 17.76 1.95 10.49
N ILE A 144 16.69 1.83 11.27
CA ILE A 144 16.67 1.03 12.50
C ILE A 144 16.99 -0.44 12.21
N ALA A 145 16.40 -1.03 11.17
CA ALA A 145 16.66 -2.41 10.78
C ALA A 145 18.13 -2.63 10.39
N LYS A 146 18.70 -1.71 9.61
CA LYS A 146 20.10 -1.76 9.22
C LYS A 146 21.04 -1.62 10.41
N GLU A 147 20.78 -0.64 11.28
CA GLU A 147 21.55 -0.46 12.52
C GLU A 147 21.50 -1.71 13.39
N TYR A 148 20.31 -2.32 13.51
CA TYR A 148 20.17 -3.59 14.22
C TYR A 148 21.02 -4.68 13.58
N ASP A 149 21.00 -4.86 12.27
CA ASP A 149 21.79 -5.91 11.61
C ASP A 149 23.30 -5.74 11.83
N GLU A 150 23.77 -4.50 11.89
CA GLU A 150 25.17 -4.13 12.13
C GLU A 150 25.59 -4.25 13.62
N MET A 151 24.66 -4.38 14.57
CA MET A 151 24.96 -4.53 16.00
C MET A 151 25.59 -5.88 16.35
N THR A 152 26.48 -5.87 17.34
CA THR A 152 26.99 -7.07 18.01
C THR A 152 25.88 -7.83 18.75
N PRO A 153 26.04 -9.13 19.05
CA PRO A 153 25.08 -9.88 19.85
C PRO A 153 24.76 -9.24 21.21
N GLU A 154 25.77 -8.64 21.86
CA GLU A 154 25.65 -7.93 23.12
C GLU A 154 24.80 -6.66 22.98
N GLU A 155 25.04 -5.86 21.94
CA GLU A 155 24.26 -4.64 21.64
C GLU A 155 22.82 -4.99 21.26
N LYS A 156 22.61 -6.03 20.44
CA LYS A 156 21.27 -6.53 20.12
C LYS A 156 20.50 -6.89 21.38
N LYS A 157 21.15 -7.56 22.34
CA LYS A 157 20.54 -7.94 23.61
C LYS A 157 20.22 -6.73 24.50
N LEU A 158 21.02 -5.67 24.43
CA LEU A 158 20.79 -4.43 25.19
C LEU A 158 19.67 -3.57 24.57
N ASN A 159 19.60 -3.53 23.24
CA ASN A 159 18.67 -2.69 22.48
C ASN A 159 17.35 -3.39 22.10
N THR A 160 17.18 -4.66 22.45
CA THR A 160 15.91 -5.38 22.27
C THR A 160 15.34 -5.83 23.60
N THR A 161 14.02 -6.02 23.63
CA THR A 161 13.32 -6.60 24.76
C THR A 161 12.71 -7.92 24.33
N ARG A 162 12.72 -8.92 25.21
CA ARG A 162 12.10 -10.22 24.91
C ARG A 162 10.58 -10.07 24.91
N LEU A 163 9.93 -10.76 23.99
CA LEU A 163 8.46 -10.73 23.85
C LEU A 163 7.76 -11.10 25.17
N ASP A 164 8.26 -12.10 25.90
CA ASP A 164 7.72 -12.52 27.20
C ASP A 164 7.70 -11.39 28.24
N ASP A 165 8.70 -10.52 28.21
CA ASP A 165 8.81 -9.39 29.15
C ASP A 165 7.84 -8.26 28.78
N VAL A 166 7.60 -8.04 27.49
CA VAL A 166 6.53 -7.15 26.98
C VAL A 166 5.17 -7.65 27.45
N ILE A 167 4.87 -8.93 27.22
CA ILE A 167 3.59 -9.55 27.55
C ILE A 167 3.29 -9.42 29.06
N LYS A 168 4.27 -9.73 29.91
CA LYS A 168 4.11 -9.59 31.38
C LYS A 168 3.85 -8.15 31.82
N LYS A 169 4.48 -7.16 31.17
CA LYS A 169 4.29 -5.74 31.48
C LYS A 169 2.86 -5.28 31.14
N HIS A 170 2.31 -5.75 30.02
CA HIS A 170 0.95 -5.36 29.60
C HIS A 170 -0.17 -6.17 30.28
N GLN A 171 0.12 -7.36 30.82
CA GLN A 171 -0.84 -8.11 31.65
C GLN A 171 -0.96 -7.57 33.08
N LYS A 172 0.05 -6.89 33.61
CA LYS A 172 0.00 -6.25 34.95
C LYS A 172 -0.78 -4.94 34.99
N ASN A 173 -1.07 -4.34 33.84
CA ASN A 173 -1.75 -3.05 33.70
C ASN A 173 -3.21 -3.18 33.23
N ARG A 174 -3.76 -4.39 33.25
CA ARG A 174 -5.19 -4.69 33.11
C ARG A 174 -5.71 -5.20 34.45
#